data_AF-A0A972XB05-F1
#
_entry.id   AF-A0A972XB05-F1
#
_cell.length_a   1.000
_cell.length_b   1.000
_cell.length_c   1.000
_cell.angle_alpha   90.00
_cell.angle_beta   90.00
_cell.angle_gamma   90.00
#
_symmetry.space_group_name_H-M   'P 1'
#
loop_
_entity.id
_entity.type
_entity.pdbx_description
1 polymer ?
#
loop_
_entity_poly.entity_id
_entity_poly.type
_entity_poly.pdbx_seq_one_letter_code
_entity_poly.pdbx_strand_id
1 'polypeptide(L)'
;MFRINSQSRFALFFFFYYGYLGIVSPYLSLYFDAIGFTAIQISLLMSMLQITRIMGPFAWGWLADFRQDRIGIMRVTAVISLILFTGIFYLQSFWPILLWMFLLNTFSSSLTPLGEAATLHALQKENAFESRYGKLRLWGSIGFMFAVFAGGYWFESQGISSLTWVGWILLACVTLCTWILWEPPMTGQPLSSGQMRHIIKRPEVLWFFSSTFWMIFAHASLYVFYSLYLVKLGYGKEMIGFFWLIGVGAEVIYFYFQKRVYLKMSARRIIEISFLIGIVRFVVIAYVPAFWPLL
;
A
#
# COMPACT_ATOMS: atom_id res chain seq x y z
N MET A 1 -32.77 -8.02 -3.46
CA MET A 1 -31.70 -7.39 -2.66
C MET A 1 -30.57 -8.41 -2.49
N PHE A 2 -29.54 -8.35 -3.35
CA PHE A 2 -28.47 -9.37 -3.38
C PHE A 2 -27.71 -9.35 -2.05
N ARG A 3 -27.82 -10.42 -1.24
CA ARG A 3 -26.97 -10.63 -0.07
C ARG A 3 -25.56 -10.96 -0.55
N ILE A 4 -24.77 -9.93 -0.80
CA ILE A 4 -23.32 -10.08 -1.00
C ILE A 4 -22.77 -10.66 0.31
N ASN A 5 -22.12 -11.82 0.23
CA ASN A 5 -21.46 -12.48 1.36
C ASN A 5 -20.46 -11.52 2.01
N SER A 6 -20.32 -11.51 3.34
CA SER A 6 -19.43 -10.58 4.07
C SER A 6 -18.01 -10.57 3.48
N GLN A 7 -17.53 -11.75 3.10
CA GLN A 7 -16.22 -11.98 2.51
C GLN A 7 -16.02 -11.32 1.14
N SER A 8 -17.01 -11.36 0.25
CA SER A 8 -16.85 -10.74 -1.07
C SER A 8 -16.85 -9.21 -1.00
N ARG A 9 -17.43 -8.62 0.05
CA ARG A 9 -17.38 -7.17 0.32
C ARG A 9 -15.98 -6.74 0.69
N PHE A 10 -15.33 -7.46 1.61
CA PHE A 10 -13.94 -7.20 1.98
C PHE A 10 -13.00 -7.48 0.79
N ALA A 11 -13.25 -8.51 -0.01
CA ALA A 11 -12.45 -8.82 -1.19
C ALA A 11 -12.49 -7.68 -2.20
N LEU A 12 -13.69 -7.14 -2.46
CA LEU A 12 -13.91 -6.02 -3.35
C LEU A 12 -13.23 -4.74 -2.82
N PHE A 13 -13.34 -4.47 -1.52
CA PHE A 13 -12.64 -3.36 -0.87
C PHE A 13 -11.12 -3.47 -1.05
N PHE A 14 -10.53 -4.64 -0.76
CA PHE A 14 -9.09 -4.84 -0.94
C PHE A 14 -8.68 -4.73 -2.41
N PHE A 15 -9.46 -5.29 -3.34
CA PHE A 15 -9.19 -5.18 -4.76
C PHE A 15 -9.08 -3.72 -5.22
N PHE A 16 -10.08 -2.89 -4.91
CA PHE A 16 -10.05 -1.48 -5.32
C PHE A 16 -9.02 -0.65 -4.55
N TYR A 17 -8.83 -0.92 -3.26
CA TYR A 17 -7.87 -0.18 -2.44
C TYR A 17 -6.42 -0.44 -2.87
N TYR A 18 -6.07 -1.71 -3.04
CA TYR A 18 -4.75 -2.07 -3.55
C TYR A 18 -4.60 -1.74 -5.04
N GLY A 19 -5.69 -1.72 -5.81
CA GLY A 19 -5.70 -1.18 -7.16
C GLY A 19 -5.37 0.31 -7.20
N TYR A 20 -5.95 1.12 -6.31
CA TYR A 20 -5.60 2.53 -6.12
C TYR A 20 -4.11 2.68 -5.80
N LEU A 21 -3.59 1.91 -4.83
CA LEU A 21 -2.16 1.91 -4.52
C LEU A 21 -1.29 1.43 -5.70
N GLY A 22 -1.77 0.50 -6.51
CA GLY A 22 -1.11 0.00 -7.71
C GLY A 22 -1.00 1.05 -8.82
N ILE A 23 -1.88 2.03 -8.87
CA ILE A 23 -1.73 3.19 -9.75
C ILE A 23 -0.81 4.24 -9.11
N VAL A 24 -1.08 4.59 -7.85
CA VAL A 24 -0.40 5.71 -7.19
C VAL A 24 1.08 5.40 -6.92
N SER A 25 1.42 4.21 -6.43
CA SER A 25 2.79 3.89 -6.05
C SER A 25 3.79 3.96 -7.21
N PRO A 26 3.55 3.31 -8.37
CA PRO A 26 4.53 3.31 -9.46
C PRO A 26 4.44 4.54 -10.37
N TYR A 27 3.28 5.18 -10.50
CA TYR A 27 3.06 6.19 -11.55
C TYR A 27 2.94 7.63 -11.03
N LEU A 28 2.69 7.85 -9.74
CA LEU A 28 2.53 9.21 -9.21
C LEU A 28 3.81 10.04 -9.33
N SER A 29 4.99 9.41 -9.20
CA SER A 29 6.27 10.13 -9.39
C SER A 29 6.44 10.57 -10.84
N LEU A 30 6.01 9.74 -11.80
CA LEU A 30 5.98 10.11 -13.23
C LEU A 30 5.01 11.26 -13.49
N TYR A 31 3.86 11.28 -12.81
CA TYR A 31 2.91 12.39 -12.92
C TYR A 31 3.53 13.71 -12.44
N PHE A 32 4.21 13.69 -11.29
CA PHE A 32 4.87 14.89 -10.76
C PHE A 32 6.03 15.37 -11.63
N ASP A 33 6.78 14.45 -12.24
CA ASP A 33 7.82 14.77 -13.22
C ASP A 33 7.20 15.42 -14.48
N ALA A 34 6.07 14.89 -14.97
CA ALA A 34 5.38 15.42 -16.15
C ALA A 34 4.79 16.83 -15.96
N ILE A 35 4.42 17.21 -14.73
CA ILE A 35 4.01 18.60 -14.41
C ILE A 35 5.20 19.53 -14.09
N GLY A 36 6.44 19.03 -14.23
CA GLY A 36 7.67 19.82 -14.16
C GLY A 36 8.32 19.91 -12.78
N PHE A 37 7.97 19.05 -11.82
CA PHE A 37 8.62 19.06 -10.52
C PHE A 37 10.00 18.41 -10.54
N THR A 38 10.91 19.01 -9.78
CA THR A 38 12.28 18.49 -9.63
C THR A 38 12.31 17.20 -8.81
N ALA A 39 13.35 16.39 -8.99
CA ALA A 39 13.52 15.15 -8.22
C ALA A 39 13.47 15.36 -6.69
N ILE A 40 13.99 16.50 -6.20
CA ILE A 40 13.92 16.86 -4.77
C ILE A 40 12.47 17.12 -4.36
N GLN A 41 11.72 17.89 -5.14
CA GLN A 41 10.29 18.14 -4.86
C GLN A 41 9.48 16.85 -4.89
N ILE A 42 9.70 15.97 -5.87
CA ILE A 42 9.05 14.66 -5.95
C ILE A 42 9.36 13.82 -4.70
N SER A 43 10.62 13.81 -4.25
CA SER A 43 11.00 13.07 -3.04
C SER A 43 10.31 13.61 -1.79
N LEU A 44 10.16 14.94 -1.66
CA LEU A 44 9.44 15.56 -0.55
C LEU A 44 7.95 15.20 -0.59
N LEU A 45 7.31 15.25 -1.76
CA LEU A 45 5.91 14.84 -1.93
C LEU A 45 5.70 13.38 -1.56
N MET A 46 6.55 12.49 -2.09
CA MET A 46 6.45 11.05 -1.82
C MET A 46 6.78 10.69 -0.37
N SER A 47 7.63 11.47 0.31
CA SER A 47 7.89 11.27 1.74
C SER A 47 6.65 11.48 2.61
N MET A 48 5.69 12.32 2.17
CA MET A 48 4.42 12.51 2.88
C MET A 48 3.60 11.21 2.94
N LEU A 49 3.73 10.31 1.94
CA LEU A 49 3.11 8.99 1.99
C LEU A 49 3.60 8.19 3.20
N GLN A 50 4.90 8.30 3.54
CA GLN A 50 5.48 7.52 4.63
C GLN A 50 5.28 8.18 5.99
N ILE A 51 5.37 9.51 6.08
CA ILE A 51 5.13 10.26 7.32
C ILE A 51 3.70 10.01 7.81
N THR A 52 2.73 10.09 6.92
CA THR A 52 1.31 9.89 7.28
C THR A 52 1.00 8.43 7.60
N ARG A 53 1.73 7.45 7.05
CA ARG A 53 1.62 6.03 7.46
C ARG A 53 2.12 5.75 8.87
N ILE A 54 2.96 6.61 9.43
CA ILE A 54 3.31 6.53 10.85
C ILE A 54 2.15 7.10 11.66
N MET A 55 1.66 8.30 11.35
CA MET A 55 0.68 8.99 12.20
C MET A 55 -0.76 8.46 12.05
N GLY A 56 -1.20 8.25 10.82
CA GLY A 56 -2.58 7.93 10.46
C GLY A 56 -3.11 6.67 11.15
N PRO A 57 -2.46 5.50 10.97
CA PRO A 57 -2.93 4.25 11.59
C PRO A 57 -3.06 4.33 13.12
N PHE A 58 -2.14 4.99 13.81
CA PHE A 58 -2.24 5.14 15.27
C PHE A 58 -3.37 6.08 15.68
N ALA A 59 -3.50 7.24 15.02
CA ALA A 59 -4.53 8.21 15.34
C ALA A 59 -5.94 7.67 15.05
N TRP A 60 -6.15 7.12 13.86
CA TRP A 60 -7.45 6.60 13.44
C TRP A 60 -7.78 5.26 14.08
N GLY A 61 -6.78 4.41 14.35
CA GLY A 61 -6.96 3.17 15.11
C GLY A 61 -7.45 3.44 16.53
N TRP A 62 -6.79 4.36 17.25
CA TRP A 62 -7.22 4.78 18.58
C TRP A 62 -8.64 5.36 18.57
N LEU A 63 -8.96 6.24 17.61
CA LEU A 63 -10.28 6.83 17.50
C LEU A 63 -11.36 5.78 17.18
N ALA A 64 -11.06 4.83 16.31
CA ALA A 64 -11.95 3.74 15.95
C ALA A 64 -12.24 2.80 17.13
N ASP A 65 -11.22 2.48 17.92
CA ASP A 65 -11.39 1.66 19.13
C ASP A 65 -12.14 2.44 20.24
N PHE A 66 -11.90 3.75 20.38
CA PHE A 66 -12.63 4.61 21.32
C PHE A 66 -14.12 4.75 20.96
N ARG A 67 -14.43 4.95 19.67
CA ARG A 67 -15.80 5.02 19.15
C ARG A 67 -16.47 3.65 19.01
N GLN A 68 -15.70 2.56 19.09
CA GLN A 68 -16.11 1.19 18.78
C GLN A 68 -16.78 1.05 17.39
N ASP A 69 -16.35 1.90 16.45
CA ASP A 69 -16.93 1.98 15.10
C ASP A 69 -15.84 2.17 14.05
N ARG A 70 -15.18 1.08 13.67
CA ARG A 70 -14.11 1.10 12.65
C ARG A 70 -14.66 1.44 11.28
N ILE A 71 -15.79 0.86 10.90
CA ILE A 71 -16.38 1.07 9.57
C ILE A 71 -16.89 2.51 9.41
N GLY A 72 -17.51 3.10 10.43
CA GLY A 72 -17.92 4.50 10.40
C GLY A 72 -16.73 5.44 10.19
N ILE A 73 -15.62 5.21 10.90
CA ILE A 73 -14.38 5.97 10.70
C ILE A 73 -13.81 5.75 9.28
N MET A 74 -13.81 4.52 8.77
CA MET A 74 -13.40 4.23 7.39
C MET A 74 -14.25 4.97 6.35
N ARG A 75 -15.57 5.05 6.54
CA ARG A 75 -16.47 5.78 5.63
C ARG A 75 -16.16 7.28 5.61
N VAL A 76 -16.01 7.89 6.80
CA VAL A 76 -15.70 9.31 6.93
C VAL A 76 -14.33 9.63 6.31
N THR A 77 -13.31 8.85 6.65
CA THR A 77 -11.95 9.04 6.12
C THR A 77 -11.89 8.81 4.61
N ALA A 78 -12.62 7.84 4.06
CA ALA A 78 -12.72 7.61 2.62
C ALA A 78 -13.39 8.78 1.88
N VAL A 79 -14.52 9.29 2.40
CA VAL A 79 -15.23 10.44 1.80
C VAL A 79 -14.36 11.70 1.84
N ILE A 80 -13.70 11.98 2.98
CA ILE A 80 -12.79 13.11 3.09
C ILE A 80 -11.61 12.94 2.13
N SER A 81 -11.05 11.73 2.01
CA SER A 81 -9.98 11.45 1.05
C SER A 81 -10.42 11.72 -0.39
N LEU A 82 -11.64 11.31 -0.76
CA LEU A 82 -12.19 11.56 -2.09
C LEU A 82 -12.38 13.05 -2.39
N ILE A 83 -12.91 13.80 -1.41
CA ILE A 83 -13.07 15.26 -1.49
C ILE A 83 -11.70 15.95 -1.59
N LEU A 84 -10.71 15.51 -0.81
CA LEU A 84 -9.36 16.06 -0.92
C LEU A 84 -8.75 15.72 -2.28
N PHE A 85 -8.97 14.52 -2.79
CA PHE A 85 -8.42 14.09 -4.08
C PHE A 85 -8.91 14.98 -5.24
N THR A 86 -10.15 15.48 -5.23
CA THR A 86 -10.62 16.42 -6.28
C THR A 86 -9.78 17.69 -6.36
N GLY A 87 -9.12 18.07 -5.27
CA GLY A 87 -8.20 19.20 -5.25
C GLY A 87 -7.10 19.09 -6.30
N ILE A 88 -6.63 17.87 -6.63
CA ILE A 88 -5.49 17.68 -7.55
C ILE A 88 -5.74 18.27 -8.95
N PHE A 89 -7.01 18.38 -9.38
CA PHE A 89 -7.35 18.95 -10.69
C PHE A 89 -7.14 20.46 -10.78
N TYR A 90 -7.04 21.15 -9.64
CA TYR A 90 -6.92 22.60 -9.55
C TYR A 90 -5.54 23.06 -9.07
N LEU A 91 -4.71 22.15 -8.56
CA LEU A 91 -3.41 22.47 -7.97
C LEU A 91 -2.31 22.31 -9.02
N GLN A 92 -1.55 23.39 -9.24
CA GLN A 92 -0.39 23.40 -10.15
C GLN A 92 0.94 23.74 -9.44
N SER A 93 0.85 24.34 -8.25
CA SER A 93 2.02 24.80 -7.49
C SER A 93 2.49 23.75 -6.47
N PHE A 94 3.80 23.72 -6.22
CA PHE A 94 4.41 22.75 -5.30
C PHE A 94 3.83 22.77 -3.88
N TRP A 95 3.79 23.94 -3.22
CA TRP A 95 3.34 24.04 -1.83
C TRP A 95 1.89 23.60 -1.59
N PRO A 96 0.91 24.01 -2.43
CA PRO A 96 -0.43 23.44 -2.36
C PRO A 96 -0.48 21.93 -2.57
N ILE A 97 0.29 21.38 -3.53
CA ILE A 97 0.35 19.92 -3.75
C ILE A 97 0.99 19.19 -2.56
N LEU A 98 1.99 19.80 -1.90
CA LEU A 98 2.59 19.25 -0.68
C LEU A 98 1.59 19.15 0.46
N LEU A 99 0.85 20.23 0.70
CA LEU A 99 -0.22 20.26 1.72
C LEU A 99 -1.33 19.25 1.36
N TRP A 100 -1.71 19.19 0.09
CA TRP A 100 -2.70 18.24 -0.41
C TRP A 100 -2.23 16.78 -0.21
N MET A 101 -0.98 16.45 -0.54
CA MET A 101 -0.38 15.14 -0.30
C MET A 101 -0.40 14.77 1.18
N PHE A 102 -0.02 15.71 2.06
CA PHE A 102 -0.07 15.49 3.50
C PHE A 102 -1.49 15.21 3.99
N LEU A 103 -2.45 16.05 3.62
CA LEU A 103 -3.85 15.90 4.05
C LEU A 103 -4.45 14.61 3.51
N LEU A 104 -4.40 14.39 2.18
CA LEU A 104 -4.94 13.20 1.53
C LEU A 104 -4.44 11.91 2.18
N ASN A 105 -3.13 11.81 2.41
CA ASN A 105 -2.54 10.58 2.94
C ASN A 105 -2.77 10.41 4.44
N THR A 106 -2.99 11.50 5.18
CA THR A 106 -3.41 11.41 6.60
C THR A 106 -4.75 10.69 6.74
N PHE A 107 -5.70 10.92 5.82
CA PHE A 107 -6.99 10.24 5.83
C PHE A 107 -6.94 8.86 5.15
N SER A 108 -6.28 8.74 4.00
CA SER A 108 -6.29 7.51 3.20
C SER A 108 -5.41 6.39 3.77
N SER A 109 -4.37 6.72 4.55
CA SER A 109 -3.47 5.74 5.19
C SER A 109 -4.17 4.86 6.24
N SER A 110 -5.31 5.31 6.77
CA SER A 110 -6.09 4.56 7.77
C SER A 110 -6.91 3.41 7.18
N LEU A 111 -7.17 3.45 5.88
CA LEU A 111 -8.08 2.51 5.21
C LEU A 111 -7.54 1.07 5.22
N THR A 112 -6.24 0.87 5.03
CA THR A 112 -5.64 -0.49 5.11
C THR A 112 -5.70 -1.08 6.52
N PRO A 113 -5.13 -0.44 7.57
CA PRO A 113 -5.06 -1.04 8.90
C PRO A 113 -6.45 -1.23 9.51
N LEU A 114 -7.37 -0.29 9.32
CA LEU A 114 -8.76 -0.44 9.78
C LEU A 114 -9.49 -1.53 8.99
N GLY A 115 -9.30 -1.59 7.67
CA GLY A 115 -9.88 -2.64 6.82
C GLY A 115 -9.38 -4.03 7.16
N GLU A 116 -8.07 -4.18 7.46
CA GLU A 116 -7.48 -5.42 7.94
C GLU A 116 -8.01 -5.78 9.33
N ALA A 117 -8.06 -4.84 10.27
CA ALA A 117 -8.61 -5.08 11.62
C ALA A 117 -10.08 -5.53 11.57
N ALA A 118 -10.92 -4.85 10.78
CA ALA A 118 -12.33 -5.21 10.60
C ALA A 118 -12.49 -6.58 9.95
N THR A 119 -11.64 -6.89 8.97
CA THR A 119 -11.58 -8.21 8.33
C THR A 119 -11.24 -9.31 9.33
N LEU A 120 -10.19 -9.11 10.14
CA LEU A 120 -9.74 -10.09 11.12
C LEU A 120 -10.84 -10.34 12.16
N HIS A 121 -11.49 -9.28 12.65
CA HIS A 121 -12.58 -9.38 13.61
C HIS A 121 -13.79 -10.14 13.03
N ALA A 122 -14.19 -9.85 11.79
CA ALA A 122 -15.27 -10.57 11.12
C ALA A 122 -14.94 -12.06 10.93
N LEU A 123 -13.71 -12.40 10.51
CA LEU A 123 -13.28 -13.77 10.27
C LEU A 123 -13.05 -14.59 11.54
N GLN A 124 -12.59 -13.96 12.62
CA GLN A 124 -12.45 -14.60 13.94
C GLN A 124 -13.80 -15.02 14.48
N LYS A 125 -14.84 -14.17 14.35
CA LYS A 125 -16.19 -14.49 14.79
C LYS A 125 -16.82 -15.63 13.97
N GLU A 126 -16.39 -15.82 12.73
CA GLU A 126 -16.80 -16.93 11.86
C GLU A 126 -15.95 -18.22 12.02
N ASN A 127 -14.99 -18.27 12.97
CA ASN A 127 -14.02 -19.37 13.14
C ASN A 127 -13.27 -19.76 11.84
N ALA A 128 -13.11 -18.82 10.90
CA ALA A 128 -12.61 -19.09 9.55
C ALA A 128 -11.26 -18.43 9.25
N PHE A 129 -10.56 -17.97 10.29
CA PHE A 129 -9.33 -17.17 10.22
C PHE A 129 -8.24 -17.81 9.36
N GLU A 130 -7.77 -19.02 9.72
CA GLU A 130 -6.62 -19.66 9.07
C GLU A 130 -6.87 -20.07 7.61
N SER A 131 -8.14 -20.36 7.26
CA SER A 131 -8.53 -20.85 5.93
C SER A 131 -8.80 -19.73 4.92
N ARG A 132 -9.27 -18.57 5.40
CA ARG A 132 -9.91 -17.56 4.52
C ARG A 132 -9.19 -16.21 4.47
N TYR A 133 -8.37 -15.85 5.46
CA TYR A 133 -7.65 -14.56 5.44
C TYR A 133 -6.68 -14.46 4.27
N GLY A 134 -5.91 -15.52 3.99
CA GLY A 134 -4.98 -15.55 2.85
C GLY A 134 -5.66 -15.37 1.50
N LYS A 135 -6.85 -15.97 1.31
CA LYS A 135 -7.66 -15.82 0.08
C LYS A 135 -8.17 -14.39 -0.09
N LEU A 136 -8.47 -13.71 1.02
CA LEU A 136 -8.97 -12.34 1.00
C LEU A 136 -7.86 -11.33 0.68
N ARG A 137 -6.66 -11.55 1.25
CA ARG A 137 -5.47 -10.74 0.95
C ARG A 137 -4.99 -10.91 -0.50
N LEU A 138 -5.16 -12.11 -1.07
CA LEU A 138 -4.85 -12.38 -2.48
C LEU A 138 -5.60 -11.45 -3.45
N TRP A 139 -6.87 -11.09 -3.16
CA TRP A 139 -7.61 -10.13 -3.96
C TRP A 139 -6.98 -8.74 -3.97
N GLY A 140 -6.30 -8.36 -2.89
CA GLY A 140 -5.49 -7.14 -2.84
C GLY A 140 -4.33 -7.19 -3.84
N SER A 141 -3.55 -8.27 -3.83
CA SER A 141 -2.46 -8.46 -4.80
C SER A 141 -2.97 -8.50 -6.24
N ILE A 142 -4.10 -9.17 -6.50
CA ILE A 142 -4.73 -9.20 -7.83
C ILE A 142 -5.15 -7.79 -8.26
N GLY A 143 -5.77 -7.02 -7.37
CA GLY A 143 -6.15 -5.63 -7.63
C GLY A 143 -4.96 -4.74 -7.95
N PHE A 144 -3.87 -4.86 -7.18
CA PHE A 144 -2.63 -4.16 -7.44
C PHE A 144 -2.05 -4.54 -8.81
N MET A 145 -1.86 -5.84 -9.08
CA MET A 145 -1.29 -6.35 -10.33
C MET A 145 -2.10 -5.90 -11.55
N PHE A 146 -3.43 -6.03 -11.48
CA PHE A 146 -4.33 -5.60 -12.55
C PHE A 146 -4.21 -4.09 -12.80
N ALA A 147 -4.26 -3.29 -11.74
CA ALA A 147 -4.21 -1.83 -11.86
C ALA A 147 -2.85 -1.35 -12.38
N VAL A 148 -1.74 -1.91 -11.91
CA VAL A 148 -0.39 -1.56 -12.39
C VAL A 148 -0.27 -1.82 -13.90
N PHE A 149 -0.68 -3.01 -14.34
CA PHE A 149 -0.55 -3.42 -15.73
C PHE A 149 -1.51 -2.64 -16.65
N ALA A 150 -2.80 -2.60 -16.30
CA ALA A 150 -3.81 -1.87 -17.06
C ALA A 150 -3.53 -0.36 -17.07
N GLY A 151 -3.11 0.20 -15.94
CA GLY A 151 -2.69 1.59 -15.80
C GLY A 151 -1.49 1.90 -16.68
N GLY A 152 -0.46 1.05 -16.71
CA GLY A 152 0.71 1.24 -17.57
C GLY A 152 0.34 1.37 -19.05
N TYR A 153 -0.49 0.45 -19.55
CA TYR A 153 -0.99 0.49 -20.93
C TYR A 153 -1.86 1.74 -21.20
N TRP A 154 -2.73 2.09 -20.24
CA TRP A 154 -3.60 3.26 -20.36
C TRP A 154 -2.80 4.57 -20.38
N PHE A 155 -1.81 4.73 -19.48
CA PHE A 155 -0.98 5.93 -19.39
C PHE A 155 0.02 6.05 -20.54
N GLU A 156 0.33 4.94 -21.23
CA GLU A 156 1.09 4.99 -22.46
C GLU A 156 0.29 5.63 -23.59
N SER A 157 -0.98 5.24 -23.76
CA SER A 157 -1.84 5.74 -24.84
C SER A 157 -2.48 7.11 -24.56
N GLN A 158 -2.97 7.35 -23.34
CA GLN A 158 -3.72 8.57 -22.97
C GLN A 158 -2.86 9.62 -22.24
N GLY A 159 -1.59 9.30 -21.98
CA GLY A 159 -0.69 10.14 -21.22
C GLY A 159 -0.88 10.04 -19.70
N ILE A 160 0.18 10.40 -18.97
CA ILE A 160 0.25 10.25 -17.51
C ILE A 160 -0.69 11.20 -16.75
N SER A 161 -1.13 12.30 -17.35
CA SER A 161 -2.09 13.24 -16.74
C SER A 161 -3.43 12.58 -16.42
N SER A 162 -3.81 11.52 -17.15
CA SER A 162 -5.01 10.73 -16.89
C SER A 162 -4.96 9.93 -15.58
N LEU A 163 -3.78 9.82 -14.93
CA LEU A 163 -3.61 9.22 -13.61
C LEU A 163 -4.53 9.85 -12.56
N THR A 164 -4.74 11.17 -12.63
CA THR A 164 -5.60 11.91 -11.70
C THR A 164 -7.05 11.42 -11.78
N TRP A 165 -7.58 11.22 -12.99
CA TRP A 165 -8.91 10.66 -13.20
C TRP A 165 -9.01 9.20 -12.75
N VAL A 166 -8.04 8.35 -13.12
CA VAL A 166 -8.02 6.94 -12.72
C VAL A 166 -7.93 6.79 -11.21
N GLY A 167 -7.05 7.56 -10.56
CA GLY A 167 -6.89 7.58 -9.11
C GLY A 167 -8.16 8.04 -8.39
N TRP A 168 -8.83 9.08 -8.90
CA TRP A 168 -10.09 9.56 -8.36
C TRP A 168 -11.20 8.51 -8.48
N ILE A 169 -11.34 7.86 -9.65
CA ILE A 169 -12.34 6.80 -9.88
C ILE A 169 -12.11 5.63 -8.93
N LEU A 170 -10.87 5.16 -8.80
CA LEU A 170 -10.54 4.05 -7.90
C LEU A 170 -10.82 4.42 -6.44
N LEU A 171 -10.49 5.64 -6.02
CA LEU A 171 -10.79 6.11 -4.67
C LEU A 171 -12.30 6.27 -4.44
N ALA A 172 -13.06 6.66 -5.47
CA ALA A 172 -14.52 6.66 -5.42
C ALA A 172 -15.08 5.24 -5.27
N CYS A 173 -14.56 4.26 -6.01
CA CYS A 173 -14.92 2.85 -5.85
C CYS A 173 -14.59 2.33 -4.44
N VAL A 174 -13.41 2.66 -3.89
CA VAL A 174 -13.05 2.35 -2.51
C VAL A 174 -14.06 2.96 -1.54
N THR A 175 -14.39 4.24 -1.73
CA THR A 175 -15.37 4.95 -0.91
C THR A 175 -16.71 4.23 -0.95
N LEU A 176 -17.25 3.91 -2.12
CA LEU A 176 -18.49 3.14 -2.27
C LEU A 176 -18.41 1.76 -1.58
N CYS A 177 -17.29 1.07 -1.70
CA CYS A 177 -17.09 -0.22 -1.02
C CYS A 177 -17.20 -0.10 0.51
N THR A 178 -16.73 1.00 1.12
CA THR A 178 -16.85 1.21 2.58
C THR A 178 -18.30 1.27 3.08
N TRP A 179 -19.25 1.64 2.22
CA TRP A 179 -20.69 1.64 2.56
C TRP A 179 -21.28 0.24 2.55
N ILE A 180 -20.69 -0.67 1.79
CA ILE A 180 -21.11 -2.07 1.68
C ILE A 180 -20.51 -2.89 2.84
N LEU A 181 -19.33 -2.50 3.34
CA LEU A 181 -18.67 -3.16 4.47
C LEU A 181 -19.58 -3.22 5.69
N TRP A 182 -19.52 -4.37 6.36
CA TRP A 182 -20.21 -4.63 7.60
C TRP A 182 -19.31 -5.43 8.55
N GLU A 183 -19.25 -4.99 9.80
CA GLU A 183 -18.48 -5.61 10.87
C GLU A 183 -19.45 -5.92 12.02
N PRO A 184 -19.32 -7.09 12.66
CA PRO A 184 -20.08 -7.39 13.85
C PRO A 184 -19.78 -6.37 14.98
N PRO A 185 -20.72 -6.09 15.89
CA PRO A 185 -20.48 -5.17 17.00
C PRO A 185 -19.24 -5.56 17.81
N MET A 186 -18.38 -4.59 18.09
CA MET A 186 -17.18 -4.80 18.89
C MET A 186 -17.57 -5.07 20.34
N THR A 187 -17.19 -6.23 20.87
CA THR A 187 -17.25 -6.46 22.33
C THR A 187 -16.02 -5.81 22.93
N GLY A 188 -16.21 -4.73 23.69
CA GLY A 188 -15.12 -3.96 24.27
C GLY A 188 -14.22 -4.81 25.16
N GLN A 189 -13.02 -5.12 24.68
CA GLN A 189 -11.95 -5.57 25.55
C GLN A 189 -11.24 -4.33 26.13
N PRO A 190 -10.96 -4.29 27.43
CA PRO A 190 -10.27 -3.16 28.04
C PRO A 190 -8.86 -3.01 27.41
N LEU A 191 -8.53 -1.78 27.02
CA LEU A 191 -7.20 -1.42 26.56
C LEU A 191 -6.18 -1.67 27.69
N SER A 192 -5.40 -2.73 27.58
CA SER A 192 -4.26 -2.99 28.47
C SER A 192 -3.16 -1.94 28.18
N SER A 193 -3.18 -0.82 28.88
CA SER A 193 -2.33 0.34 28.65
C SER A 193 -0.88 0.22 29.16
N GLY A 194 -0.47 -0.94 29.71
CA GLY A 194 0.83 -1.08 30.40
C GLY A 194 1.94 -1.86 29.68
N GLN A 195 1.62 -2.72 28.71
CA GLN A 195 2.57 -3.76 28.28
C GLN A 195 3.42 -3.39 27.05
N MET A 196 2.98 -2.42 26.24
CA MET A 196 3.61 -2.13 24.94
C MET A 196 5.06 -1.65 25.07
N ARG A 197 5.36 -0.77 26.03
CA ARG A 197 6.72 -0.25 26.23
C ARG A 197 7.72 -1.33 26.65
N HIS A 198 7.27 -2.31 27.45
CA HIS A 198 8.12 -3.41 27.88
C HIS A 198 8.39 -4.39 26.73
N ILE A 199 7.40 -4.63 25.86
CA ILE A 199 7.57 -5.50 24.68
C ILE A 199 8.53 -4.86 23.67
N ILE A 200 8.38 -3.57 23.38
CA ILE A 200 9.23 -2.86 22.40
C ILE A 200 10.71 -2.84 22.83
N LYS A 201 10.99 -2.80 24.15
CA LYS A 201 12.36 -2.78 24.69
C LYS A 201 13.06 -4.15 24.68
N ARG A 202 12.38 -5.24 24.32
CA ARG A 202 13.02 -6.55 24.23
C ARG A 202 14.06 -6.55 23.11
N PRO A 203 15.27 -7.10 23.32
CA PRO A 203 16.35 -7.03 22.34
C PRO A 203 15.96 -7.70 21.01
N GLU A 204 15.19 -8.78 21.03
CA GLU A 204 14.73 -9.48 19.82
C GLU A 204 13.81 -8.58 18.99
N VAL A 205 12.95 -7.82 19.66
CA VAL A 205 12.00 -6.89 19.02
C VAL A 205 12.75 -5.69 18.44
N LEU A 206 13.78 -5.18 19.14
CA LEU A 206 14.63 -4.11 18.64
C LEU A 206 15.43 -4.53 17.40
N TRP A 207 16.01 -5.74 17.39
CA TRP A 207 16.66 -6.27 16.20
C TRP A 207 15.70 -6.48 15.04
N PHE A 208 14.49 -6.97 15.32
CA PHE A 208 13.45 -7.08 14.31
C PHE A 208 13.08 -5.72 13.69
N PHE A 209 12.83 -4.70 14.51
CA PHE A 209 12.55 -3.35 14.03
C PHE A 209 13.73 -2.72 13.29
N SER A 210 14.96 -2.90 13.79
CA SER A 210 16.17 -2.42 13.13
C SER A 210 16.35 -3.05 11.75
N SER A 211 16.17 -4.37 11.64
CA SER A 211 16.25 -5.08 10.36
C SER A 211 15.17 -4.61 9.38
N THR A 212 13.94 -4.42 9.86
CA THR A 212 12.85 -3.89 9.05
C THR A 212 13.14 -2.46 8.59
N PHE A 213 13.68 -1.61 9.48
CA PHE A 213 14.05 -0.23 9.19
C PHE A 213 15.09 -0.16 8.06
N TRP A 214 16.20 -0.89 8.18
CA TRP A 214 17.26 -0.86 7.17
C TRP A 214 16.79 -1.39 5.82
N MET A 215 15.96 -2.44 5.82
CA MET A 215 15.38 -2.98 4.60
C MET A 215 14.49 -1.95 3.89
N ILE A 216 13.56 -1.32 4.62
CA ILE A 216 12.65 -0.31 4.07
C ILE A 216 13.42 0.95 3.65
N PHE A 217 14.40 1.38 4.44
CA PHE A 217 15.22 2.55 4.15
C PHE A 217 15.97 2.39 2.82
N ALA A 218 16.59 1.23 2.58
CA ALA A 218 17.25 0.95 1.30
C ALA A 218 16.25 1.02 0.12
N HIS A 219 15.06 0.42 0.29
CA HIS A 219 14.02 0.38 -0.74
C HIS A 219 13.23 1.67 -0.89
N ALA A 220 13.29 2.61 0.05
CA ALA A 220 12.56 3.87 -0.03
C ALA A 220 12.96 4.67 -1.28
N SER A 221 14.26 4.71 -1.58
CA SER A 221 14.78 5.36 -2.79
C SER A 221 14.24 4.68 -4.06
N LEU A 222 14.23 3.35 -4.08
CA LEU A 222 13.70 2.54 -5.17
C LEU A 222 12.21 2.85 -5.39
N TYR A 223 11.39 2.81 -4.34
CA TYR A 223 9.95 3.05 -4.49
C TYR A 223 9.60 4.44 -5.03
N VAL A 224 10.42 5.46 -4.76
CA VAL A 224 10.20 6.82 -5.28
C VAL A 224 10.71 6.97 -6.72
N PHE A 225 11.92 6.47 -7.00
CA PHE A 225 12.66 6.81 -8.21
C PHE A 225 12.73 5.71 -9.26
N TYR A 226 12.34 4.47 -8.96
CA TYR A 226 12.49 3.34 -9.88
C TYR A 226 11.77 3.57 -11.21
N SER A 227 10.51 3.99 -11.20
CA SER A 227 9.78 4.29 -12.44
C SER A 227 10.40 5.46 -13.21
N LEU A 228 10.85 6.52 -12.51
CA LEU A 228 11.54 7.66 -13.13
C LEU A 228 12.87 7.23 -13.78
N TYR A 229 13.59 6.31 -13.12
CA TYR A 229 14.83 5.75 -13.61
C TYR A 229 14.61 4.93 -14.88
N LEU A 230 13.57 4.10 -14.92
CA LEU A 230 13.21 3.32 -16.11
C LEU A 230 12.82 4.20 -17.30
N VAL A 231 12.06 5.29 -17.08
CA VAL A 231 11.77 6.26 -18.15
C VAL A 231 13.07 6.87 -18.70
N LYS A 232 14.03 7.22 -17.82
CA LYS A 232 15.34 7.73 -18.25
C LYS A 232 16.16 6.73 -19.06
N LEU A 233 15.98 5.43 -18.82
CA LEU A 233 16.58 4.36 -19.62
C LEU A 233 15.86 4.12 -20.95
N GLY A 234 14.74 4.81 -21.22
CA GLY A 234 13.98 4.71 -22.45
C GLY A 234 12.83 3.69 -22.41
N TYR A 235 12.48 3.15 -21.24
CA TYR A 235 11.34 2.23 -21.13
C TYR A 235 10.00 2.99 -21.15
N GLY A 236 9.04 2.48 -21.92
CA GLY A 236 7.65 2.94 -21.91
C GLY A 236 6.90 2.57 -20.63
N LYS A 237 5.75 3.20 -20.39
CA LYS A 237 4.97 2.99 -19.14
C LYS A 237 4.37 1.59 -19.04
N GLU A 238 4.12 0.93 -20.17
CA GLU A 238 3.70 -0.47 -20.22
C GLU A 238 4.76 -1.40 -19.59
N MET A 239 6.04 -1.18 -19.92
CA MET A 239 7.16 -2.00 -19.46
C MET A 239 7.45 -1.73 -17.99
N ILE A 240 7.30 -0.47 -17.56
CA ILE A 240 7.34 -0.11 -16.14
C ILE A 240 6.28 -0.89 -15.37
N GLY A 241 5.04 -0.91 -15.85
CA GLY A 241 3.98 -1.70 -15.24
C GLY A 241 4.29 -3.19 -15.20
N PHE A 242 4.87 -3.73 -16.27
CA PHE A 242 5.29 -5.12 -16.34
C PHE A 242 6.40 -5.48 -15.34
N PHE A 243 7.39 -4.61 -15.13
CA PHE A 243 8.45 -4.86 -14.13
C PHE A 243 7.90 -4.86 -12.69
N TRP A 244 7.01 -3.91 -12.38
CA TRP A 244 6.30 -3.92 -11.10
C TRP A 244 5.45 -5.19 -10.92
N LEU A 245 4.81 -5.66 -11.99
CA LEU A 245 4.05 -6.92 -12.00
C LEU A 245 4.94 -8.12 -11.68
N ILE A 246 6.15 -8.20 -12.22
CA ILE A 246 7.12 -9.27 -11.89
C ILE A 246 7.44 -9.26 -10.38
N GLY A 247 7.70 -8.09 -9.81
CA GLY A 247 8.00 -7.94 -8.38
C GLY A 247 6.87 -8.44 -7.48
N VAL A 248 5.62 -8.05 -7.79
CA VAL A 248 4.44 -8.52 -7.04
C VAL A 248 4.14 -9.99 -7.31
N GLY A 249 4.39 -10.47 -8.53
CA GLY A 249 4.29 -11.89 -8.86
C GLY A 249 5.23 -12.74 -8.02
N ALA A 250 6.48 -12.31 -7.83
CA ALA A 250 7.44 -12.96 -6.95
C ALA A 250 6.97 -12.97 -5.49
N GLU A 251 6.36 -11.88 -5.01
CA GLU A 251 5.75 -11.79 -3.67
C GLU A 251 4.60 -12.79 -3.50
N VAL A 252 3.70 -12.89 -4.48
CA VAL A 252 2.56 -13.84 -4.46
C VAL A 252 3.07 -15.28 -4.45
N ILE A 253 4.08 -15.60 -5.26
CA ILE A 253 4.72 -16.92 -5.28
C ILE A 253 5.32 -17.23 -3.90
N TYR A 254 6.04 -16.28 -3.29
CA TYR A 254 6.59 -16.44 -1.95
C TYR A 254 5.49 -16.71 -0.92
N PHE A 255 4.41 -15.93 -0.90
CA PHE A 255 3.29 -16.14 0.03
C PHE A 255 2.59 -17.48 -0.16
N TYR A 256 2.48 -17.96 -1.40
CA TYR A 256 1.94 -19.28 -1.66
C TYR A 256 2.81 -20.39 -1.05
N PHE A 257 4.14 -20.25 -1.12
CA PHE A 257 5.08 -21.24 -0.59
C PHE A 257 5.54 -20.97 0.85
N GLN A 258 5.10 -19.90 1.50
CA GLN A 258 5.61 -19.44 2.80
C GLN A 258 5.61 -20.54 3.87
N LYS A 259 4.54 -21.33 3.98
CA LYS A 259 4.43 -22.41 4.97
C LYS A 259 5.55 -23.44 4.79
N ARG A 260 5.86 -23.80 3.54
CA ARG A 260 6.94 -24.75 3.23
C ARG A 260 8.31 -24.16 3.55
N VAL A 261 8.49 -22.86 3.36
CA VAL A 261 9.74 -22.16 3.69
C VAL A 261 9.95 -22.15 5.20
N TYR A 262 8.94 -21.77 5.99
CA TYR A 262 9.03 -21.74 7.46
C TYR A 262 9.20 -23.13 8.11
N LEU A 263 8.75 -24.19 7.44
CA LEU A 263 9.02 -25.57 7.90
C LEU A 263 10.49 -25.98 7.72
N LYS A 264 11.22 -25.33 6.80
CA LYS A 264 12.62 -25.67 6.47
C LYS A 264 13.64 -24.66 6.99
N MET A 265 13.21 -23.43 7.29
CA MET A 265 14.10 -22.31 7.58
C MET A 265 13.57 -21.48 8.75
N SER A 266 14.47 -21.07 9.64
CA SER A 266 14.14 -20.13 10.71
C SER A 266 13.90 -18.73 10.14
N ALA A 267 13.03 -17.95 10.80
CA ALA A 267 12.74 -16.56 10.41
C ALA A 267 14.00 -15.69 10.29
N ARG A 268 14.99 -15.91 11.17
CA ARG A 268 16.29 -15.24 11.10
C ARG A 268 17.01 -15.49 9.77
N ARG A 269 17.10 -16.75 9.32
CA ARG A 269 17.75 -17.09 8.03
C ARG A 269 17.00 -16.48 6.84
N ILE A 270 15.68 -16.43 6.92
CA ILE A 270 14.87 -15.80 5.87
C ILE A 270 15.23 -14.31 5.75
N ILE A 271 15.29 -13.59 6.88
CA ILE A 271 15.70 -12.18 6.90
C ILE A 271 17.11 -12.01 6.33
N GLU A 272 18.08 -12.81 6.77
CA GLU A 272 19.47 -12.78 6.27
C GLU A 272 19.54 -12.96 4.75
N ILE A 273 18.79 -13.93 4.20
CA ILE A 273 18.72 -14.17 2.75
C ILE A 273 18.03 -13.00 2.02
N SER A 274 16.95 -12.44 2.58
CA SER A 274 16.29 -11.28 2.00
C SER A 274 17.22 -10.07 1.88
N PHE A 275 18.07 -9.84 2.89
CA PHE A 275 19.11 -8.81 2.82
C PHE A 275 20.14 -9.09 1.72
N LEU A 276 20.61 -10.33 1.61
CA LEU A 276 21.57 -10.71 0.59
C LEU A 276 21.01 -10.54 -0.83
N ILE A 277 19.74 -10.95 -1.05
CA ILE A 277 19.03 -10.72 -2.32
C ILE A 277 18.88 -9.22 -2.58
N GLY A 278 18.54 -8.43 -1.57
CA GLY A 278 18.45 -6.97 -1.68
C GLY A 278 19.78 -6.35 -2.13
N ILE A 279 20.91 -6.75 -1.53
CA ILE A 279 22.24 -6.28 -1.93
C ILE A 279 22.51 -6.63 -3.40
N VAL A 280 22.29 -7.89 -3.79
CA VAL A 280 22.49 -8.34 -5.17
C VAL A 280 21.64 -7.52 -6.13
N ARG A 281 20.37 -7.30 -5.80
CA ARG A 281 19.45 -6.47 -6.59
C ARG A 281 19.98 -5.06 -6.79
N PHE A 282 20.36 -4.37 -5.70
CA PHE A 282 20.86 -3.00 -5.82
C PHE A 282 22.19 -2.89 -6.58
N VAL A 283 23.08 -3.88 -6.44
CA VAL A 283 24.31 -3.97 -7.26
C VAL A 283 23.96 -4.15 -8.74
N VAL A 284 23.01 -5.02 -9.06
CA VAL A 284 22.58 -5.23 -10.46
C VAL A 284 21.94 -3.97 -11.04
N ILE A 285 21.08 -3.28 -10.29
CA ILE A 285 20.49 -2.00 -10.70
C ILE A 285 21.58 -0.95 -10.97
N ALA A 286 22.61 -0.91 -10.15
CA ALA A 286 23.69 0.08 -10.27
C ALA A 286 24.63 -0.18 -11.47
N TYR A 287 25.00 -1.44 -11.72
CA TYR A 287 26.04 -1.78 -12.70
C TYR A 287 25.53 -2.38 -14.01
N VAL A 288 24.32 -2.95 -14.02
CA VAL A 288 23.77 -3.62 -15.21
C VAL A 288 22.31 -3.20 -15.47
N PRO A 289 22.03 -1.90 -15.63
CA PRO A 289 20.66 -1.39 -15.80
C PRO A 289 20.00 -1.80 -17.12
N ALA A 290 20.72 -2.44 -18.04
CA ALA A 290 20.14 -3.03 -19.25
C ALA A 290 19.66 -4.48 -19.04
N PHE A 291 19.96 -5.11 -17.89
CA PHE A 291 19.61 -6.50 -17.63
C PHE A 291 18.19 -6.61 -17.06
N TRP A 292 17.27 -6.95 -17.96
CA TRP A 292 15.81 -6.90 -17.79
C TRP A 292 15.15 -7.71 -16.65
N PRO A 293 15.69 -8.80 -16.06
CA PRO A 293 14.94 -9.57 -15.07
C PRO A 293 15.18 -9.15 -13.61
N LEU A 294 16.11 -8.22 -13.34
CA LEU A 294 16.58 -7.92 -11.98
C LEU A 294 16.48 -6.45 -11.54
N LEU A 295 15.99 -5.57 -12.42
CA LEU A 295 15.54 -4.23 -12.07
C LEU A 295 14.22 -4.32 -11.29
#